data_AF-A0A1D7U704-F1
#
_entry.id   AF-A0A1D7U704-F1
#
_cell.length_a   1.000
_cell.length_b   1.000
_cell.length_c   1.000
_cell.angle_alpha   90.00
_cell.angle_beta   90.00
_cell.angle_gamma   90.00
#
_symmetry.space_group_name_H-M   'P 1'
#
loop_
_entity.id
_entity.type
_entity.pdbx_description
1 polymer ?
#
loop_
_entity_poly.entity_id
_entity_poly.type
_entity_poly.pdbx_seq_one_letter_code
_entity_poly.pdbx_strand_id
1 'polypeptide(L)'
;MNDMKAAGQMKQLVLTFQLDAPPEKVWRALSIPAFREKWLPAETLVEAEPISSAPGEEVRYRLREDAPPFLESVVTFQVRPFEGGTELRIIHRLADAGSSAQPASAANSNRPALMRAA
;
A
#
# COMPACT_ATOMS: atom_id res chain seq x y z
N MET A 1 1.17 -30.06 16.33
CA MET A 1 0.65 -29.58 15.04
C MET A 1 0.30 -28.11 15.26
N ASN A 2 1.18 -27.18 14.88
CA ASN A 2 0.90 -25.75 14.99
C ASN A 2 0.64 -25.23 13.58
N ASP A 3 -0.62 -24.93 13.31
CA ASP A 3 -1.12 -24.55 12.01
C ASP A 3 -0.48 -23.26 11.49
N MET A 4 -0.27 -23.27 10.19
CA MET A 4 0.45 -22.34 9.35
C MET A 4 -0.23 -20.95 9.30
N LYS A 5 -0.13 -20.16 10.38
CA LYS A 5 -0.58 -18.75 10.44
C LYS A 5 0.55 -17.74 10.27
N ALA A 6 1.60 -18.12 9.53
CA ALA A 6 2.78 -17.29 9.35
C ALA A 6 2.78 -16.49 8.03
N ALA A 7 2.13 -16.97 6.96
CA ALA A 7 2.26 -16.33 5.64
C ALA A 7 1.57 -14.95 5.51
N GLY A 8 0.51 -14.68 6.29
CA GLY A 8 -0.21 -13.40 6.27
C GLY A 8 0.42 -12.29 7.12
N GLN A 9 1.19 -12.65 8.15
CA GLN A 9 1.84 -11.68 9.05
C GLN A 9 3.17 -11.15 8.49
N MET A 10 3.82 -11.89 7.58
CA MET A 10 5.11 -11.48 6.98
C MET A 10 5.01 -10.31 5.98
N LYS A 11 3.79 -9.92 5.56
CA LYS A 11 3.57 -8.87 4.54
C LYS A 11 3.18 -7.51 5.12
N GLN A 12 3.15 -7.38 6.45
CA GLN A 12 2.73 -6.15 7.11
C GLN A 12 3.73 -5.72 8.17
N LEU A 13 4.20 -4.48 8.04
CA LEU A 13 5.01 -3.77 9.02
C LEU A 13 4.16 -2.69 9.70
N VAL A 14 4.22 -2.61 11.03
CA VAL A 14 3.55 -1.58 11.82
C VAL A 14 4.61 -0.81 12.60
N LEU A 15 4.65 0.50 12.42
CA LEU A 15 5.55 1.41 13.12
C LEU A 15 4.71 2.42 13.89
N THR A 16 5.10 2.74 15.11
CA THR A 16 4.42 3.74 15.95
C THR A 16 5.45 4.76 16.42
N PHE A 17 5.12 6.03 16.27
CA PHE A 17 5.97 7.16 16.64
C PHE A 17 5.18 8.16 17.48
N GLN A 18 5.84 8.75 18.47
CA GLN A 18 5.31 9.88 19.22
C GLN A 18 5.98 11.16 18.71
N LEU A 19 5.18 12.14 18.33
CA LEU A 19 5.63 13.41 17.76
C LEU A 19 5.22 14.54 18.69
N ASP A 20 6.19 15.40 19.02
CA ASP A 20 5.96 16.67 19.74
C ASP A 20 5.40 17.73 18.78
N ALA A 21 4.21 17.44 18.25
CA ALA A 21 3.46 18.30 17.35
C ALA A 21 1.97 18.00 17.51
N PRO A 22 1.11 19.01 17.36
CA PRO A 22 -0.33 18.80 17.44
C PRO A 22 -0.84 17.99 16.21
N PRO A 23 -1.90 17.18 16.36
CA PRO A 23 -2.42 16.31 15.31
C PRO A 23 -2.72 17.03 14.00
N GLU A 24 -3.21 18.28 14.04
CA GLU A 24 -3.54 19.03 12.84
C GLU A 24 -2.29 19.36 12.01
N LYS A 25 -1.15 19.59 12.68
CA LYS A 25 0.13 19.85 11.99
C LYS A 25 0.64 18.59 11.32
N VAL A 26 0.57 17.45 12.00
CA VAL A 26 0.96 16.15 11.44
C VAL A 26 0.05 15.79 10.26
N TRP A 27 -1.26 15.97 10.42
CA TRP A 27 -2.23 15.75 9.34
C TRP A 27 -1.92 16.59 8.11
N ARG A 28 -1.65 17.89 8.27
CA ARG A 28 -1.24 18.76 7.16
C ARG A 28 0.02 18.27 6.45
N ALA A 29 1.00 17.73 7.19
CA ALA A 29 2.22 17.19 6.61
C ALA A 29 2.00 15.90 5.79
N LEU A 30 0.94 15.13 6.11
CA LEU A 30 0.55 13.93 5.38
C LEU A 30 -0.33 14.25 4.16
N SER A 31 -1.31 15.14 4.31
CA SER A 31 -2.38 15.35 3.32
C SER A 31 -2.12 16.46 2.31
N ILE A 32 -1.27 17.45 2.62
CA ILE A 32 -0.95 18.54 1.69
C ILE A 32 0.25 18.13 0.84
N PRO A 33 0.12 17.99 -0.50
CA PRO A 33 1.21 17.53 -1.36
C PRO A 33 2.52 18.29 -1.18
N ALA A 34 2.46 19.63 -1.18
CA ALA A 34 3.63 20.50 -1.02
C ALA A 34 4.38 20.36 0.32
N PHE A 35 3.74 19.80 1.36
CA PHE A 35 4.42 19.46 2.61
C PHE A 35 4.89 18.01 2.63
N ARG A 36 4.07 17.09 2.09
CA ARG A 36 4.39 15.67 1.99
C ARG A 36 5.64 15.43 1.17
N GLU A 37 5.78 16.10 0.02
CA GLU A 37 6.92 15.93 -0.91
C GLU A 37 8.28 16.24 -0.29
N LYS A 38 8.31 16.98 0.83
CA LYS A 38 9.56 17.28 1.55
C LYS A 38 10.18 16.06 2.24
N TRP A 39 9.39 15.02 2.49
CA TRP A 39 9.84 13.82 3.23
C TRP A 39 9.34 12.51 2.63
N LEU A 40 8.28 12.54 1.82
CA LEU A 40 7.78 11.42 1.02
C LEU A 40 7.65 11.89 -0.45
N PRO A 41 8.68 11.63 -1.27
CA PRO A 41 8.72 12.06 -2.68
C PRO A 41 7.54 11.52 -3.48
N ALA A 42 7.04 12.33 -4.43
CA ALA A 42 5.98 11.94 -5.35
C ALA A 42 6.36 10.71 -6.21
N GLU A 43 7.65 10.53 -6.49
CA GLU A 43 8.18 9.42 -7.29
C GLU A 43 8.00 8.04 -6.62
N THR A 44 7.95 8.01 -5.29
CA THR A 44 7.68 6.77 -4.52
C THR A 44 6.19 6.40 -4.54
N LEU A 45 5.32 7.34 -4.87
CA LEU A 45 3.87 7.15 -4.91
C LEU A 45 3.45 6.69 -6.31
N VAL A 46 2.51 5.75 -6.37
CA VAL A 46 1.88 5.37 -7.65
C VAL A 46 0.99 6.51 -8.16
N GLU A 47 0.28 7.16 -7.25
CA GLU A 47 -0.60 8.30 -7.51
C GLU A 47 -0.39 9.37 -6.44
N ALA A 48 -0.44 10.65 -6.82
CA ALA A 48 -0.26 11.74 -5.87
C ALA A 48 -1.42 11.80 -4.87
N GLU A 49 -2.64 11.50 -5.32
CA GLU A 49 -3.82 11.42 -4.47
C GLU A 49 -3.85 10.16 -3.59
N PRO A 50 -4.43 10.26 -2.38
CA PRO A 50 -4.62 9.10 -1.52
C PRO A 50 -5.69 8.15 -2.07
N ILE A 51 -5.50 6.84 -1.82
CA ILE A 51 -6.51 5.80 -2.07
C ILE A 51 -7.79 6.08 -1.27
N SER A 52 -7.61 6.55 -0.03
CA SER A 52 -8.70 6.95 0.86
C SER A 52 -8.18 7.91 1.93
N SER A 53 -9.04 8.81 2.39
CA SER A 53 -8.71 9.80 3.41
C SER A 53 -9.89 10.02 4.35
N ALA A 54 -9.63 9.86 5.65
CA ALA A 54 -10.49 10.23 6.76
C ALA A 54 -9.83 11.43 7.47
N PRO A 55 -10.32 12.66 7.24
CA PRO A 55 -9.69 13.89 7.73
C PRO A 55 -9.34 13.87 9.22
N GLY A 56 -8.06 14.06 9.55
CA GLY A 56 -7.56 14.12 10.92
C GLY A 56 -7.32 12.77 11.59
N GLU A 57 -7.69 11.66 10.93
CA GLU A 57 -7.62 10.32 11.53
C GLU A 57 -6.74 9.38 10.73
N GLU A 58 -6.97 9.25 9.42
CA GLU A 58 -6.30 8.24 8.60
C GLU A 58 -6.16 8.67 7.13
N VAL A 59 -4.99 8.44 6.52
CA VAL A 59 -4.81 8.57 5.07
C VAL A 59 -4.03 7.37 4.52
N ARG A 60 -4.42 6.92 3.32
CA ARG A 60 -3.87 5.73 2.66
C ARG A 60 -3.27 6.07 1.31
N TYR A 61 -2.05 5.64 1.07
CA TYR A 61 -1.33 5.85 -0.19
C TYR A 61 -0.87 4.54 -0.79
N ARG A 62 -0.79 4.51 -2.12
CA ARG A 62 -0.15 3.42 -2.86
C ARG A 62 1.27 3.83 -3.19
N LEU A 63 2.24 3.02 -2.77
CA LEU A 63 3.66 3.23 -3.07
C LEU A 63 4.13 2.13 -4.01
N ARG A 64 5.18 2.44 -4.79
CA ARG A 64 5.89 1.47 -5.63
C ARG A 64 7.39 1.59 -5.39
N GLU A 65 8.06 0.46 -5.24
CA GLU A 65 9.51 0.42 -5.14
C GLU A 65 10.15 0.89 -6.44
N ASP A 66 11.30 1.56 -6.35
CA ASP A 66 12.05 2.09 -7.49
C ASP A 66 12.97 1.06 -8.17
N ALA A 67 13.06 -0.14 -7.60
CA ALA A 67 13.85 -1.25 -8.12
C ALA A 67 12.99 -2.46 -8.47
N PRO A 68 13.37 -3.27 -9.49
CA PRO A 68 12.73 -4.55 -9.78
C PRO A 68 12.69 -5.45 -8.52
N PRO A 69 11.57 -6.14 -8.25
CA PRO A 69 10.43 -6.36 -9.13
C PRO A 69 9.33 -5.27 -9.07
N PHE A 70 9.67 -4.05 -8.63
CA PHE A 70 8.79 -2.88 -8.55
C PHE A 70 7.52 -3.16 -7.73
N LEU A 71 7.72 -3.73 -6.53
CA LEU A 71 6.60 -4.12 -5.70
C LEU A 71 5.76 -2.92 -5.32
N GLU A 72 4.44 -3.13 -5.28
CA GLU A 72 3.50 -2.13 -4.80
C GLU A 72 3.11 -2.43 -3.37
N SER A 73 2.87 -1.35 -2.61
CA SER A 73 2.40 -1.45 -1.24
C SER A 73 1.31 -0.43 -0.96
N VAL A 74 0.54 -0.71 0.08
CA VAL A 74 -0.41 0.24 0.65
C VAL A 74 0.12 0.66 2.01
N VAL A 75 0.41 1.95 2.14
CA VAL A 75 0.82 2.57 3.40
C VAL A 75 -0.37 3.34 3.98
N THR A 76 -0.77 2.95 5.19
CA THR A 76 -1.79 3.64 5.97
C THR A 76 -1.11 4.44 7.07
N PHE A 77 -1.38 5.75 7.11
CA PHE A 77 -0.96 6.65 8.19
C PHE A 77 -2.17 6.93 9.07
N GLN A 78 -2.06 6.63 10.37
CA GLN A 78 -3.08 6.93 11.37
C GLN A 78 -2.54 7.98 12.34
N VAL A 79 -3.33 9.01 12.59
CA VAL A 79 -2.98 10.14 13.46
C VAL A 79 -3.91 10.11 14.67
N ARG A 80 -3.35 10.13 15.88
CA ARG A 80 -4.12 10.19 17.13
C ARG A 80 -3.51 11.19 18.10
N PRO A 81 -4.31 11.94 18.87
CA PRO A 81 -3.77 12.73 19.98
C PRO A 81 -3.08 11.84 21.01
N PHE A 82 -1.90 12.26 21.50
CA PHE A 82 -1.17 11.55 22.55
C PHE A 82 -0.35 12.54 23.40
N GLU A 83 -0.60 12.59 24.71
CA GLU A 83 0.16 13.38 25.71
C GLU A 83 0.57 14.80 25.26
N GLY A 84 -0.38 15.57 24.70
CA GLY A 84 -0.13 16.95 24.23
C GLY A 84 0.52 17.05 22.84
N GLY A 85 0.92 15.92 22.25
CA GLY A 85 1.38 15.78 20.87
C GLY A 85 0.54 14.78 20.08
N THR A 86 1.21 14.01 19.22
CA THR A 86 0.57 13.08 18.29
C THR A 86 1.24 11.71 18.32
N GLU A 87 0.44 10.65 18.42
CA GLU A 87 0.87 9.32 18.05
C GLU A 87 0.58 9.10 16.56
N LEU A 88 1.65 8.90 15.78
CA LEU A 88 1.59 8.54 14.37
C LEU A 88 1.85 7.05 14.23
N ARG A 89 0.88 6.32 13.69
CA ARG A 89 1.02 4.90 13.36
C ARG A 89 1.07 4.71 11.85
N ILE A 90 2.12 4.06 11.38
CA ILE A 90 2.37 3.77 9.96
C ILE A 90 2.23 2.26 9.75
N ILE A 91 1.28 1.86 8.93
CA ILE A 91 1.01 0.46 8.59
C ILE A 91 1.40 0.28 7.13
N HIS A 92 2.52 -0.36 6.89
CA HIS A 92 2.99 -0.69 5.56
C HIS A 92 2.60 -2.13 5.25
N ARG A 93 1.69 -2.31 4.29
CA ARG A 93 1.28 -3.63 3.81
C ARG A 93 1.68 -3.80 2.36
N LEU A 94 2.43 -4.86 2.05
CA LEU A 94 2.69 -5.24 0.67
C LEU A 94 1.33 -5.47 -0.01
N ALA A 95 1.07 -4.78 -1.13
CA ALA A 95 -0.11 -5.12 -1.92
C ALA A 95 0.12 -6.55 -2.38
N ASP A 96 -0.91 -7.40 -2.33
CA ASP A 96 -0.74 -8.73 -2.91
C ASP A 96 -0.35 -8.49 -4.36
N ALA A 97 0.92 -8.78 -4.67
CA ALA A 97 1.44 -8.85 -6.02
C ALA A 97 0.57 -9.91 -6.66
N GLY A 98 -0.53 -9.47 -7.26
CA GLY A 98 -1.45 -10.33 -7.97
C GLY A 98 -0.57 -11.12 -8.90
N SER A 99 -0.53 -12.43 -8.68
CA SER A 99 0.30 -13.36 -9.40
C SER A 99 0.40 -12.91 -10.85
N SER A 100 1.57 -12.44 -11.25
CA SER A 100 1.96 -12.42 -12.66
C SER A 100 2.24 -13.86 -13.14
N ALA A 101 1.64 -14.87 -12.50
CA ALA A 101 1.13 -16.00 -13.21
C ALA A 101 -0.23 -15.57 -13.78
N GLN A 102 -0.22 -15.09 -15.03
CA GLN A 102 -1.24 -15.59 -15.94
C GLN A 102 -1.44 -17.08 -15.60
N PRO A 103 -2.66 -17.61 -15.40
CA PRO A 103 -2.81 -19.02 -15.67
C PRO A 103 -2.36 -19.17 -17.12
N ALA A 104 -1.13 -19.67 -17.31
CA ALA A 104 -0.68 -20.14 -18.59
C ALA A 104 -1.83 -21.01 -19.07
N SER A 105 -2.45 -20.57 -20.16
CA SER A 105 -3.45 -21.31 -20.90
C SER A 105 -3.11 -22.79 -20.77
N ALA A 106 -3.96 -23.58 -20.12
CA ALA A 106 -3.86 -25.01 -20.24
C ALA A 106 -4.09 -25.31 -21.73
N ALA A 107 -3.00 -25.50 -22.47
CA ALA A 107 -2.98 -25.69 -23.91
C ALA A 107 -3.58 -27.05 -24.32
N ASN A 108 -4.17 -27.79 -23.38
CA ASN A 108 -4.81 -29.07 -23.60
C ASN A 108 -6.34 -28.97 -23.75
N SER A 109 -6.90 -27.78 -23.99
CA SER A 109 -8.30 -27.72 -24.43
C SER A 109 -8.40 -28.38 -25.81
N ASN A 110 -8.79 -29.65 -25.81
CA ASN A 110 -9.09 -30.45 -26.99
C ASN A 110 -10.38 -29.94 -27.63
N ARG A 111 -10.35 -28.73 -28.20
CA ARG A 111 -11.43 -28.22 -29.03
C ARG A 111 -11.30 -28.82 -30.43
N PRO A 112 -12.34 -29.47 -30.98
CA PRO A 112 -12.26 -30.00 -32.34
C PRO A 112 -12.15 -28.83 -33.33
N ALA A 113 -11.20 -28.94 -34.26
CA ALA A 113 -11.01 -27.96 -35.33
C ALA A 113 -12.23 -28.00 -36.29
N LEU A 114 -12.97 -26.91 -36.36
CA LEU A 114 -14.01 -26.72 -37.37
C LEU A 114 -13.34 -26.42 -38.72
N MET A 115 -13.34 -27.40 -39.63
CA MET A 115 -13.02 -27.22 -41.05
C MET A 115 -14.02 -26.24 -41.67
N ARG A 116 -13.53 -25.21 -42.37
CA ARG A 116 -14.34 -24.38 -43.27
C ARG A 116 -14.10 -24.87 -44.70
N ALA A 117 -15.13 -25.43 -45.33
CA ALA A 117 -15.11 -25.72 -46.75
C ALA A 117 -15.36 -24.43 -47.56
N ALA A 118 -14.70 -24.32 -48.70
CA ALA A 118 -14.86 -23.24 -49.68
C ALA A 118 -16.09 -23.47 -50.57
#